data_AF-H2C063-F1
#
_entry.id   AF-H2C063-F1
#
_cell.length_a   1.000
_cell.length_b   1.000
_cell.length_c   1.000
_cell.angle_alpha   90.00
_cell.angle_beta   90.00
_cell.angle_gamma   90.00
#
_symmetry.space_group_name_H-M   'P 1'
#
loop_
_entity.id
_entity.type
_entity.pdbx_description
1 polymer ?
#
loop_
_entity_poly.entity_id
_entity_poly.type
_entity_poly.pdbx_seq_one_letter_code
_entity_poly.pdbx_strand_id
1 'polypeptide(L)'
;MIKKLLQYKIVASVIFFLLWISALLLQAKEIETAINEIFYWFVVLAIVLFWLLILIDIIKSRIYRKIFLVASMFLLPFLAPVFYLFQKKSLKKLQESGSKNK
;
A
#
# COMPACT_ATOMS: atom_id res chain seq x y z
N MET A 1 -4.04 -10.36 10.98
CA MET A 1 -4.13 -8.96 10.50
C MET A 1 -4.26 -8.83 8.99
N ILE A 2 -3.29 -9.31 8.20
CA ILE A 2 -3.24 -9.08 6.74
C ILE A 2 -4.41 -9.69 5.96
N LYS A 3 -4.95 -10.86 6.37
CA LYS A 3 -6.17 -11.45 5.76
C LYS A 3 -7.39 -10.51 5.84
N LYS A 4 -7.55 -9.76 6.95
CA LYS A 4 -8.64 -8.77 7.10
C LYS A 4 -8.41 -7.57 6.18
N LEU A 5 -7.15 -7.14 6.04
CA LEU A 5 -6.76 -6.07 5.12
C LEU A 5 -7.07 -6.42 3.65
N LEU A 6 -6.94 -7.70 3.30
CA LEU A 6 -7.31 -8.23 1.98
C LEU A 6 -8.84 -8.31 1.76
N GLN A 7 -9.63 -8.53 2.82
CA GLN A 7 -11.09 -8.53 2.75
C GLN A 7 -11.63 -7.12 2.51
N TYR A 8 -11.06 -6.12 3.19
CA TYR A 8 -11.41 -4.70 3.06
C TYR A 8 -10.50 -3.95 2.09
N LYS A 9 -9.94 -4.62 1.08
CA LYS A 9 -8.95 -4.05 0.15
C LYS A 9 -9.41 -2.74 -0.50
N ILE A 10 -10.70 -2.60 -0.81
CA ILE A 10 -11.28 -1.39 -1.40
C ILE A 10 -11.26 -0.26 -0.36
N VAL A 11 -11.78 -0.52 0.85
CA VAL A 11 -11.82 0.45 1.95
C VAL A 11 -10.41 0.91 2.33
N ALA A 12 -9.47 -0.03 2.45
CA ALA A 12 -8.07 0.27 2.74
C ALA A 12 -7.43 1.14 1.64
N SER A 13 -7.74 0.88 0.37
CA SER A 13 -7.24 1.70 -0.75
C SER A 13 -7.84 3.10 -0.75
N VAL A 14 -9.15 3.23 -0.49
CA VAL A 14 -9.84 4.53 -0.41
C VAL A 14 -9.28 5.36 0.74
N ILE A 15 -9.11 4.77 1.93
CA ILE A 15 -8.52 5.45 3.09
C ILE A 15 -7.08 5.87 2.78
N PHE A 16 -6.29 5.01 2.14
CA PHE A 16 -4.92 5.34 1.76
C PHE A 16 -4.87 6.54 0.81
N PHE A 17 -5.71 6.57 -0.23
CA PHE A 17 -5.78 7.72 -1.14
C PHE A 17 -6.27 8.99 -0.46
N LEU A 18 -7.24 8.89 0.46
CA LEU A 18 -7.69 10.04 1.25
C LEU A 18 -6.57 10.63 2.10
N LEU A 19 -5.80 9.77 2.78
CA LEU A 19 -4.63 10.18 3.55
C LEU A 19 -3.58 10.83 2.65
N TRP A 20 -3.28 10.23 1.50
CA TRP A 20 -2.32 10.77 0.54
C TRP A 20 -2.74 12.15 0.00
N ILE A 21 -4.00 12.30 -0.41
CA ILE A 21 -4.55 13.58 -0.88
C ILE A 21 -4.54 14.62 0.25
N SER A 22 -4.89 14.24 1.47
CA SER A 22 -4.86 15.16 2.61
C SER A 22 -3.45 15.70 2.85
N ALA A 23 -2.43 14.85 2.82
CA ALA A 23 -1.03 15.26 2.96
C ALA A 23 -0.60 16.24 1.86
N LEU A 24 -1.01 15.98 0.60
CA LEU A 24 -0.75 16.88 -0.52
C LEU A 24 -1.45 18.25 -0.35
N LEU A 25 -2.71 18.26 0.09
CA LEU A 25 -3.45 19.50 0.31
C LEU A 25 -2.87 20.33 1.46
N LEU A 26 -2.45 19.68 2.55
CA LEU A 26 -1.78 20.32 3.69
C LEU A 26 -0.43 20.91 3.30
N GLN A 27 0.33 20.22 2.44
CA GLN A 27 1.58 20.72 1.91
C GLN A 27 1.36 21.90 0.94
N ALA A 28 0.35 21.81 0.07
CA ALA A 28 0.05 22.83 -0.94
C ALA A 28 -0.47 24.15 -0.34
N LYS A 29 -1.09 24.11 0.85
CA LYS A 29 -1.63 25.30 1.51
C LYS A 29 -0.60 26.13 2.28
N GLU A 30 0.67 25.71 2.30
CA GLU A 30 1.69 26.14 3.27
C GLU A 30 1.24 25.90 4.72
N ILE A 31 2.10 25.25 5.51
CA ILE A 31 1.74 24.80 6.86
C ILE A 31 1.78 26.02 7.80
N GLU A 32 0.68 26.74 7.91
CA GLU A 32 0.63 28.02 8.66
C GLU A 32 0.53 27.85 10.19
N THR A 33 0.14 26.66 10.69
CA THR A 33 -0.08 26.43 12.13
C THR A 33 0.61 25.17 12.64
N ALA A 34 1.08 25.20 13.89
CA ALA A 34 1.70 24.05 14.56
C ALA A 34 0.79 22.81 14.63
N ILE A 35 -0.54 23.02 14.69
CA ILE A 35 -1.52 21.93 14.66
C ILE A 35 -1.51 21.23 13.29
N ASN A 36 -1.44 21.99 12.20
CA ASN A 36 -1.37 21.45 10.84
C ASN A 36 -0.06 20.68 10.61
N GLU A 37 1.05 21.12 11.21
CA GLU A 37 2.35 20.45 11.10
C GLU A 37 2.34 19.07 11.79
N ILE A 38 1.86 19.02 13.04
CA ILE A 38 1.74 17.75 13.78
C ILE A 38 0.81 16.79 13.05
N PHE A 39 -0.32 17.30 12.55
CA PHE A 39 -1.27 16.49 11.78
C PHE A 39 -0.64 15.97 10.47
N TYR A 40 0.12 16.80 9.75
CA TYR A 40 0.84 16.40 8.55
C TYR A 40 1.81 15.24 8.84
N TRP A 41 2.66 15.37 9.88
CA TRP A 41 3.59 14.31 10.26
C TRP A 41 2.88 13.03 10.69
N PHE A 42 1.75 13.13 11.38
CA PHE A 42 0.93 11.99 11.75
C PHE A 42 0.37 11.25 10.51
N VAL A 43 -0.15 12.00 9.53
CA VAL A 43 -0.64 11.43 8.26
C VAL A 43 0.50 10.77 7.47
N VAL A 44 1.66 11.43 7.37
CA VAL A 44 2.84 10.87 6.72
C VAL A 44 3.29 9.58 7.40
N LEU A 45 3.35 9.57 8.73
CA LEU A 45 3.70 8.37 9.51
C LEU A 45 2.71 7.23 9.21
N ALA A 46 1.40 7.50 9.17
CA ALA A 46 0.39 6.51 8.87
C ALA A 46 0.56 5.92 7.45
N ILE A 47 0.86 6.76 6.46
CA ILE A 47 1.16 6.35 5.07
C ILE A 47 2.39 5.46 5.02
N VAL A 48 3.49 5.85 5.70
CA VAL A 48 4.74 5.10 5.74
C VAL A 48 4.55 3.74 6.41
N LEU A 49 3.83 3.69 7.54
CA LEU A 49 3.52 2.44 8.23
C LEU A 49 2.68 1.52 7.34
N PHE A 50 1.66 2.07 6.66
CA PHE A 50 0.86 1.30 5.72
C PHE A 50 1.71 0.72 4.58
N TRP A 51 2.60 1.55 4.01
CA TRP A 51 3.52 1.14 2.96
C TRP A 51 4.46 0.02 3.42
N LEU A 52 5.06 0.15 4.62
CA LEU A 52 5.93 -0.87 5.22
C LEU A 52 5.20 -2.20 5.47
N LEU A 53 3.95 -2.15 5.94
CA LEU A 53 3.15 -3.36 6.15
C LEU A 53 2.96 -4.13 4.84
N ILE A 54 2.68 -3.43 3.74
CA ILE A 54 2.55 -4.05 2.42
C ILE A 54 3.89 -4.57 1.91
N LEU A 55 4.98 -3.83 2.11
CA LEU A 55 6.31 -4.27 1.72
C LEU A 55 6.72 -5.57 2.43
N ILE A 56 6.52 -5.64 3.76
CA ILE A 56 6.79 -6.84 4.56
C ILE A 56 5.96 -8.03 4.07
N ASP A 57 4.69 -7.80 3.72
CA ASP A 57 3.80 -8.83 3.18
C ASP A 57 4.27 -9.33 1.81
N ILE A 58 4.73 -8.44 0.92
CA ILE A 58 5.36 -8.82 -0.35
C ILE A 58 6.60 -9.70 -0.10
N ILE A 59 7.50 -9.25 0.77
CA ILE A 59 8.76 -9.96 1.09
C ILE A 59 8.48 -11.35 1.66
N LYS A 60 7.51 -11.47 2.58
CA LYS A 60 7.11 -12.76 3.19
C LYS A 60 6.32 -13.65 2.24
N SER A 61 5.66 -13.07 1.22
CA SER A 61 4.86 -13.84 0.26
C SER A 61 5.73 -14.52 -0.80
N ARG A 62 5.42 -15.79 -1.14
CA ARG A 62 6.07 -16.52 -2.23
C ARG A 62 5.43 -16.20 -3.60
N ILE A 63 5.20 -14.93 -3.88
CA ILE A 63 4.54 -14.48 -5.11
C ILE A 63 5.56 -14.42 -6.26
N TYR A 64 5.17 -14.93 -7.43
CA TYR A 64 5.96 -14.84 -8.65
C TYR A 64 6.13 -13.37 -9.05
N ARG A 65 7.38 -12.91 -9.27
CA ARG A 65 7.78 -11.50 -9.53
C ARG A 65 7.80 -10.55 -8.32
N LYS A 66 8.13 -11.05 -7.11
CA LYS A 66 8.33 -10.19 -5.92
C LYS A 66 9.27 -8.98 -6.15
N ILE A 67 10.34 -9.16 -6.93
CA ILE A 67 11.33 -8.11 -7.21
C ILE A 67 10.68 -6.95 -7.98
N PHE A 68 9.84 -7.27 -8.97
CA PHE A 68 9.12 -6.27 -9.75
C PHE A 68 8.12 -5.50 -8.87
N LEU A 69 7.41 -6.20 -7.99
CA LEU A 69 6.48 -5.56 -7.04
C LEU A 69 7.21 -4.62 -6.07
N VAL A 70 8.34 -5.05 -5.51
CA VAL A 70 9.17 -4.19 -4.65
C VAL A 70 9.71 -2.99 -5.42
N ALA A 71 10.25 -3.19 -6.63
CA ALA A 71 10.74 -2.10 -7.48
C ALA A 71 9.62 -1.10 -7.83
N SER A 72 8.41 -1.60 -8.10
CA SER A 72 7.25 -0.74 -8.36
C SER A 72 6.85 0.10 -7.15
N MET A 73 7.12 -0.35 -5.92
CA MET A 73 6.88 0.45 -4.72
C MET A 73 7.82 1.64 -4.57
N PHE A 74 9.02 1.59 -5.17
CA PHE A 74 9.93 2.73 -5.21
C PHE A 74 9.61 3.70 -6.36
N LEU A 75 9.19 3.17 -7.51
CA LEU A 75 8.81 3.99 -8.67
C LEU A 75 7.46 4.68 -8.50
N LEU A 76 6.49 3.97 -7.92
CA LEU A 76 5.10 4.43 -7.75
C LEU A 76 4.63 4.14 -6.31
N PRO A 77 5.19 4.83 -5.30
CA PRO A 77 4.95 4.55 -3.88
C PRO A 77 3.49 4.73 -3.46
N PHE A 78 2.74 5.59 -4.14
CA PHE A 78 1.31 5.80 -3.89
C PHE A 78 0.40 4.75 -4.55
N LEU A 79 0.85 4.14 -5.66
CA LEU A 79 -0.01 3.25 -6.45
C LEU A 79 0.29 1.77 -6.18
N ALA A 80 1.56 1.42 -6.02
CA ALA A 80 2.00 0.04 -5.85
C ALA A 80 1.40 -0.68 -4.63
N PRO A 81 1.23 -0.06 -3.44
CA PRO A 81 0.60 -0.73 -2.30
C PRO A 81 -0.85 -1.15 -2.60
N VAL A 82 -1.60 -0.25 -3.24
CA VAL A 82 -2.99 -0.50 -3.68
C VAL A 82 -3.00 -1.59 -4.75
N PHE A 83 -2.17 -1.44 -5.78
CA PHE A 83 -2.11 -2.39 -6.88
C PHE A 83 -1.77 -3.81 -6.42
N TYR A 84 -0.87 -3.95 -5.44
CA TYR A 84 -0.56 -5.21 -4.79
C TYR A 84 -1.78 -5.84 -4.12
N LEU A 85 -2.58 -5.08 -3.36
CA LEU A 85 -3.79 -5.59 -2.70
C LEU A 85 -4.80 -6.17 -3.71
N PHE A 86 -4.91 -5.57 -4.88
CA PHE A 86 -5.78 -6.06 -5.95
C PHE A 86 -5.18 -7.26 -6.69
N GLN A 87 -3.88 -7.21 -7.03
CA GLN A 87 -3.22 -8.31 -7.75
C GLN A 87 -3.04 -9.56 -6.91
N LYS A 88 -2.85 -9.45 -5.60
CA LYS A 88 -2.55 -10.58 -4.70
C LYS A 88 -3.54 -11.74 -4.82
N LYS A 89 -4.84 -11.46 -5.00
CA LYS A 89 -5.86 -12.51 -5.19
C LYS A 89 -5.67 -13.28 -6.51
N SER A 90 -5.31 -12.58 -7.58
CA SER A 90 -5.05 -13.17 -8.90
C SER A 90 -3.74 -13.96 -8.90
N LEU A 91 -2.67 -13.37 -8.36
CA LEU A 91 -1.35 -14.00 -8.28
C LEU A 91 -1.37 -15.29 -7.45
N LYS A 92 -2.14 -15.31 -6.36
CA LYS A 92 -2.33 -16.52 -5.56
C LYS A 92 -3.08 -17.61 -6.32
N LYS A 93 -4.14 -17.25 -7.07
CA LYS A 93 -4.91 -18.20 -7.90
C LYS A 93 -4.05 -18.78 -9.03
N LEU A 94 -3.22 -17.96 -9.68
CA LEU A 94 -2.29 -18.40 -10.73
C LEU A 94 -1.22 -19.36 -10.20
N GLN A 95 -0.74 -19.15 -8.98
CA GLN A 95 0.20 -20.06 -8.32
C GLN A 95 -0.45 -21.42 -8.00
N GLU A 96 -1.69 -21.42 -7.51
CA GLU A 96 -2.46 -22.64 -7.22
C GLU A 96 -2.80 -23.42 -8.51
N SER A 97 -3.12 -22.74 -9.62
CA SER A 97 -3.37 -23.42 -10.91
C SER A 97 -2.09 -23.93 -11.58
N GLY A 98 -0.98 -23.18 -11.52
CA GLY A 98 0.31 -23.62 -12.08
C GLY A 98 0.94 -24.79 -11.31
N SER A 99 0.65 -24.91 -10.00
CA SER A 99 1.12 -26.03 -9.18
C SER A 99 0.31 -27.32 -9.36
N LYS A 100 -0.90 -27.26 -9.96
CA LYS A 100 -1.73 -28.44 -10.24
C LYS A 100 -1.40 -29.13 -11.56
N ASN A 101 -0.66 -28.46 -12.44
CA ASN A 101 -0.22 -28.97 -13.75
C ASN A 101 1.24 -29.45 -13.74
N LYS A 102 1.81 -29.68 -12.55
CA LYS A 102 3.12 -30.32 -12.33
C LYS A 102 2.93 -31.54 -11.45
#